data_AF-A0AAD0TUK9-F1
#
_entry.id   AF-A0AAD0TUK9-F1
#
_cell.length_a   1.000
_cell.length_b   1.000
_cell.length_c   1.000
_cell.angle_alpha   90.00
_cell.angle_beta   90.00
_cell.angle_gamma   90.00
#
_symmetry.space_group_name_H-M   'P 1'
#
loop_
_entity.id
_entity.type
_entity.pdbx_description
1 polymer ?
#
loop_
_entity_poly.entity_id
_entity_poly.type
_entity_poly.pdbx_seq_one_letter_code
_entity_poly.pdbx_strand_id
1 'polypeptide(L)'
;MSTYSQEVLELKKEILTEISNELKNITNFKIKTNTKAYYELKKTISKWDIEINEISNSINHNDINEKFSFIKIDRKTLKSLIDLNNKLKFGSISKLLDILTINYEDLFIKDSLIEIKHFNLNKKTQMLLNNTDLYICEVLDNECGISSNEKILYKIDNVIIYENKEYLDAKNLKKYPIGEDIFWVSLNYTLADIEKFNSLYFNIYSNK
;
A
#
# COMPACT_ATOMS: atom_id res chain seq x y z
N MET A 1 10.14 -5.91 -17.60
CA MET A 1 11.54 -6.39 -17.67
C MET A 1 11.76 -7.40 -16.54
N SER A 2 12.55 -8.45 -16.74
CA SER A 2 12.99 -9.30 -15.61
C SER A 2 13.98 -8.52 -14.74
N THR A 3 14.06 -8.81 -13.43
CA THR A 3 15.06 -8.22 -12.53
C THR A 3 16.49 -8.37 -13.09
N TYR A 4 16.80 -9.52 -13.66
CA TYR A 4 18.05 -9.77 -14.37
C TYR A 4 18.30 -8.80 -15.54
N SER A 5 17.27 -8.49 -16.33
CA SER A 5 17.41 -7.52 -17.43
C SER A 5 17.61 -6.08 -16.94
N GLN A 6 17.14 -5.76 -15.74
CA GLN A 6 17.33 -4.44 -15.13
C GLN A 6 18.74 -4.29 -14.53
N GLU A 7 19.21 -5.29 -13.79
CA GLU A 7 20.59 -5.32 -13.26
C GLU A 7 21.63 -5.21 -14.40
N VAL A 8 21.39 -5.88 -15.52
CA VAL A 8 22.24 -5.77 -16.72
C VAL A 8 22.20 -4.36 -17.33
N LEU A 9 21.05 -3.69 -17.33
CA LEU A 9 20.92 -2.32 -17.84
C LEU A 9 21.55 -1.29 -16.91
N GLU A 10 21.45 -1.48 -15.59
CA GLU A 10 22.10 -0.64 -14.58
C GLU A 10 23.63 -0.76 -14.66
N LEU A 11 24.16 -1.99 -14.74
CA LEU A 11 25.59 -2.23 -14.96
C LEU A 11 26.07 -1.61 -16.28
N LYS A 12 25.30 -1.75 -17.36
CA LYS A 12 25.64 -1.13 -18.66
C LYS A 12 25.68 0.40 -18.56
N LYS A 13 24.73 1.01 -17.85
CA LYS A 13 24.69 2.46 -17.62
C LYS A 13 25.87 2.94 -16.80
N GLU A 14 26.23 2.23 -15.73
CA GLU A 14 27.36 2.56 -14.86
C GLU A 14 28.67 2.57 -15.64
N ILE A 15 28.96 1.49 -16.39
CA ILE A 15 30.16 1.37 -17.23
C ILE A 15 30.22 2.49 -18.27
N LEU A 16 29.12 2.74 -19.00
CA LEU A 16 29.10 3.81 -20.02
C LEU A 16 29.34 5.19 -19.42
N THR A 17 28.81 5.44 -18.21
CA THR A 17 28.97 6.73 -17.51
C THR A 17 30.42 6.93 -17.08
N GLU A 18 31.04 5.90 -16.50
CA GLU A 18 32.44 5.94 -16.07
C GLU A 18 33.38 6.21 -17.25
N ILE A 19 33.26 5.43 -18.32
CA ILE A 19 34.11 5.59 -19.51
C ILE A 19 33.83 6.96 -20.20
N SER A 20 32.57 7.40 -20.29
CA SER A 20 32.24 8.72 -20.86
C SER A 20 32.91 9.85 -20.08
N ASN A 21 32.94 9.77 -18.75
CA ASN A 21 33.60 10.77 -17.90
C ASN A 21 35.13 10.77 -18.08
N GLU A 22 35.76 9.59 -18.20
CA GLU A 22 37.17 9.49 -18.52
C GLU A 22 37.50 10.09 -19.90
N LEU A 23 36.69 9.79 -20.92
CA LEU A 23 36.85 10.37 -22.25
C LEU A 23 36.65 11.89 -22.24
N LYS A 24 35.70 12.42 -21.46
CA LYS A 24 35.53 13.87 -21.25
C LYS A 24 36.78 14.49 -20.63
N ASN A 25 37.37 13.84 -19.63
CA ASN A 25 38.61 14.30 -19.01
C ASN A 25 39.79 14.32 -20.00
N ILE A 26 39.94 13.26 -20.81
CA ILE A 26 40.97 13.20 -21.86
C ILE A 26 40.76 14.31 -22.90
N THR A 27 39.51 14.47 -23.34
CA THR A 27 39.14 15.44 -24.38
C THR A 27 39.34 16.88 -23.90
N ASN A 28 39.05 17.18 -22.64
CA ASN A 28 39.14 18.53 -22.08
C ASN A 28 40.57 18.95 -21.70
N PHE A 29 41.40 18.00 -21.25
CA PHE A 29 42.68 18.35 -20.60
C PHE A 29 43.92 17.74 -21.26
N LYS A 30 43.78 16.66 -22.04
CA LYS A 30 44.92 15.88 -22.54
C LYS A 30 45.11 15.95 -24.06
N ILE A 31 44.15 16.51 -24.80
CA ILE A 31 44.19 16.56 -26.27
C ILE A 31 43.88 17.98 -26.75
N LYS A 32 44.58 18.41 -27.83
CA LYS A 32 44.31 19.70 -28.48
C LYS A 32 43.03 19.66 -29.32
N THR A 33 42.25 20.71 -29.22
CA THR A 33 40.90 20.85 -29.84
C THR A 33 40.90 20.82 -31.37
N ASN A 34 42.03 21.07 -32.02
CA ASN A 34 42.16 21.09 -33.48
C ASN A 34 42.58 19.72 -34.08
N THR A 35 42.62 18.66 -33.27
CA THR A 35 43.06 17.34 -33.73
C THR A 35 41.88 16.48 -34.18
N LYS A 36 42.11 15.59 -35.16
CA LYS A 36 41.11 14.60 -35.60
C LYS A 36 40.62 13.73 -34.43
N ALA A 37 41.53 13.36 -33.53
CA ALA A 37 41.22 12.58 -32.34
C ALA A 37 40.21 13.30 -31.42
N TYR A 38 40.36 14.62 -31.22
CA TYR A 38 39.41 15.41 -30.44
C TYR A 38 37.99 15.36 -31.01
N TYR A 39 37.85 15.49 -32.34
CA TYR A 39 36.52 15.46 -32.98
C TYR A 39 35.85 14.09 -32.90
N GLU A 40 36.61 13.00 -33.09
CA GLU A 40 36.07 11.63 -32.97
C GLU A 40 35.69 11.29 -31.53
N LEU A 41 36.49 11.70 -30.54
CA LEU A 41 36.15 11.54 -29.13
C LEU A 41 34.87 12.29 -28.77
N LYS A 42 34.75 13.56 -29.20
CA LYS A 42 33.55 14.36 -28.94
C LYS A 42 32.29 13.72 -29.55
N LYS A 43 32.39 13.20 -30.78
CA LYS A 43 31.30 12.47 -31.44
C LYS A 43 30.91 11.19 -30.69
N THR A 44 31.89 10.48 -30.15
CA THR A 44 31.68 9.24 -29.38
C THR A 44 31.00 9.53 -28.04
N ILE A 45 31.49 10.55 -27.32
CA ILE A 45 30.88 11.03 -26.07
C ILE A 45 29.41 11.41 -26.29
N SER A 46 29.11 12.18 -27.35
CA SER A 46 27.73 12.57 -27.65
C SER A 46 26.81 11.38 -27.94
N LYS A 47 27.31 10.33 -28.61
CA LYS A 47 26.53 9.10 -28.84
C LYS A 47 26.25 8.37 -27.53
N TRP A 48 27.25 8.23 -26.67
CA TRP A 48 27.09 7.55 -25.39
C TRP A 48 26.22 8.33 -24.42
N ASP A 49 26.28 9.67 -24.42
CA ASP A 49 25.38 10.50 -23.63
C ASP A 49 23.90 10.30 -24.06
N ILE A 50 23.64 10.10 -25.36
CA ILE A 50 22.30 9.74 -25.86
C ILE A 50 21.89 8.34 -25.37
N GLU A 51 22.78 7.35 -25.50
CA GLU A 51 22.49 5.97 -25.06
C GLU A 51 22.27 5.86 -23.54
N ILE A 52 23.02 6.63 -22.73
CA ILE A 52 22.82 6.73 -21.28
C ILE A 52 21.44 7.32 -20.96
N ASN A 53 21.01 8.34 -21.70
CA ASN A 53 19.69 8.94 -21.51
C ASN A 53 18.56 7.98 -21.91
N GLU A 54 18.72 7.25 -23.01
CA GLU A 54 17.76 6.22 -23.44
C GLU A 54 17.64 5.10 -22.39
N ILE A 55 18.79 4.60 -21.88
CA ILE A 55 18.80 3.59 -20.81
C ILE A 55 18.15 4.15 -19.54
N SER A 56 18.47 5.39 -19.15
CA SER A 56 17.88 6.04 -17.98
C SER A 56 16.36 6.19 -18.11
N ASN A 57 15.88 6.59 -19.29
CA ASN A 57 14.45 6.69 -19.56
C ASN A 57 13.79 5.30 -19.55
N SER A 58 14.45 4.26 -20.05
CA SER A 58 13.93 2.89 -20.00
C SER A 58 13.84 2.31 -18.59
N ILE A 59 14.75 2.72 -17.68
CA ILE A 59 14.71 2.39 -16.26
C ILE A 59 13.59 3.18 -15.56
N ASN A 60 13.47 4.48 -15.86
CA ASN A 60 12.47 5.37 -15.25
C ASN A 60 11.03 5.14 -15.77
N HIS A 61 10.84 4.54 -16.96
CA HIS A 61 9.51 4.29 -17.54
C HIS A 61 8.84 2.98 -17.11
N ASN A 62 9.44 2.20 -16.22
CA ASN A 62 8.64 1.21 -15.51
C ASN A 62 8.02 1.89 -14.30
N ASP A 63 6.76 2.33 -14.45
CA ASP A 63 5.80 2.38 -13.35
C ASP A 63 5.90 1.04 -12.61
N ILE A 64 6.72 1.02 -11.56
CA ILE A 64 6.52 0.08 -10.47
C ILE A 64 5.12 0.45 -10.00
N ASN A 65 4.13 -0.35 -10.37
CA ASN A 65 2.76 -0.14 -9.94
C ASN A 65 2.75 -0.33 -8.41
N GLU A 66 3.04 0.76 -7.68
CA GLU A 66 3.29 0.79 -6.23
C GLU A 66 2.10 0.22 -5.46
N LYS A 67 0.92 0.24 -6.08
CA LYS A 67 -0.37 -0.25 -5.59
C LYS A 67 -0.29 -1.57 -4.82
N PHE A 68 0.53 -2.53 -5.28
CA PHE A 68 0.64 -3.85 -4.65
C PHE A 68 2.00 -4.14 -4.01
N SER A 69 2.93 -3.18 -4.02
CA SER A 69 4.34 -3.41 -3.67
C SER A 69 4.56 -3.73 -2.18
N PHE A 70 3.66 -3.27 -1.31
CA PHE A 70 3.74 -3.48 0.13
C PHE A 70 2.82 -4.60 0.65
N ILE A 71 2.10 -5.30 -0.24
CA ILE A 71 1.18 -6.36 0.19
C ILE A 71 1.98 -7.53 0.75
N LYS A 72 1.72 -7.88 2.02
CA LYS A 72 2.21 -9.10 2.64
C LYS A 72 1.21 -10.22 2.36
N ILE A 73 1.67 -11.28 1.69
CA ILE A 73 0.84 -12.43 1.30
C ILE A 73 1.46 -13.69 1.90
N ASP A 74 0.62 -14.58 2.45
CA ASP A 74 1.10 -15.87 2.92
C ASP A 74 1.54 -16.79 1.77
N ARG A 75 2.37 -17.78 2.08
CA ARG A 75 2.96 -18.67 1.05
C ARG A 75 1.92 -19.47 0.25
N LYS A 76 0.80 -19.87 0.87
CA LYS A 76 -0.24 -20.67 0.21
C LYS A 76 -1.00 -19.82 -0.81
N THR A 77 -1.32 -18.58 -0.43
CA THR A 77 -1.99 -17.63 -1.31
C THR A 77 -1.07 -17.18 -2.45
N LEU A 78 0.20 -16.89 -2.17
CA LEU A 78 1.19 -16.56 -3.20
C LEU A 78 1.35 -17.68 -4.24
N LYS A 79 1.45 -18.94 -3.80
CA LYS A 79 1.52 -20.08 -4.70
C LYS A 79 0.31 -20.14 -5.62
N SER A 80 -0.88 -19.97 -5.05
CA SER A 80 -2.14 -19.97 -5.81
C SER A 80 -2.18 -18.86 -6.86
N LEU A 81 -1.71 -17.65 -6.52
CA LEU A 81 -1.63 -16.52 -7.46
C LEU A 81 -0.65 -16.78 -8.61
N ILE A 82 0.52 -17.36 -8.32
CA ILE A 82 1.50 -17.73 -9.35
C ILE A 82 0.92 -18.78 -10.30
N ASP A 83 0.32 -19.84 -9.76
CA ASP A 83 -0.28 -20.91 -10.55
C ASP A 83 -1.41 -20.38 -11.43
N LEU A 84 -2.24 -19.48 -10.90
CA LEU A 84 -3.32 -18.84 -11.66
C LEU A 84 -2.77 -17.94 -12.77
N ASN A 85 -1.76 -17.11 -12.48
CA ASN A 85 -1.12 -16.25 -13.47
C ASN A 85 -0.49 -17.06 -14.62
N ASN A 86 0.14 -18.20 -14.29
CA ASN A 86 0.73 -19.09 -15.30
C ASN A 86 -0.32 -19.72 -16.21
N LYS A 87 -1.49 -20.11 -15.64
CA LYS A 87 -2.60 -20.67 -16.42
C LYS A 87 -3.24 -19.63 -17.35
N LEU A 88 -3.48 -18.43 -16.85
CA LEU A 88 -4.22 -17.37 -17.56
C LEU A 88 -3.32 -16.47 -18.43
N LYS A 89 -1.99 -16.54 -18.23
CA LYS A 89 -0.97 -15.82 -19.02
C LYS A 89 -1.10 -14.29 -19.00
N PHE A 90 -1.44 -13.70 -17.85
CA PHE A 90 -1.51 -12.23 -17.70
C PHE A 90 -0.15 -11.52 -17.64
N GLY A 91 0.95 -12.27 -17.67
CA GLY A 91 2.32 -11.77 -17.72
C GLY A 91 2.88 -11.42 -16.34
N SER A 92 2.18 -10.62 -15.53
CA SER A 92 2.59 -10.29 -14.16
C SER A 92 1.48 -10.52 -13.14
N ILE A 93 1.88 -10.82 -11.90
CA ILE A 93 0.95 -10.97 -10.77
C ILE A 93 0.19 -9.66 -10.52
N SER A 94 0.84 -8.50 -10.65
CA SER A 94 0.17 -7.20 -10.49
C SER A 94 -0.95 -6.99 -11.51
N LYS A 95 -0.74 -7.36 -12.79
CA LYS A 95 -1.80 -7.28 -13.81
C LYS A 95 -2.94 -8.24 -13.51
N LEU A 96 -2.63 -9.45 -13.06
CA LEU A 96 -3.64 -10.39 -12.59
C LEU A 96 -4.46 -9.79 -11.44
N LEU A 97 -3.80 -9.19 -10.43
CA LEU A 97 -4.47 -8.56 -9.30
C LEU A 97 -5.37 -7.40 -9.74
N ASP A 98 -4.92 -6.53 -10.63
CA ASP A 98 -5.74 -5.44 -11.17
C ASP A 98 -7.00 -5.97 -11.88
N ILE A 99 -6.86 -7.03 -12.69
CA ILE A 99 -7.99 -7.66 -13.40
C ILE A 99 -8.94 -8.34 -12.40
N LEU A 100 -8.41 -8.98 -11.36
CA LEU A 100 -9.23 -9.59 -10.32
C LEU A 100 -9.99 -8.53 -9.52
N THR A 101 -9.34 -7.42 -9.16
CA THR A 101 -10.04 -6.30 -8.53
C THR A 101 -11.14 -5.80 -9.46
N ILE A 102 -10.83 -5.37 -10.69
CA ILE A 102 -11.85 -4.79 -11.59
C ILE A 102 -13.06 -5.70 -11.82
N ASN A 103 -12.84 -7.01 -11.99
CA ASN A 103 -13.94 -7.92 -12.37
C ASN A 103 -14.69 -8.51 -11.18
N TYR A 104 -14.08 -8.52 -9.99
CA TYR A 104 -14.63 -9.19 -8.82
C TYR A 104 -14.70 -8.29 -7.58
N GLU A 105 -14.39 -7.01 -7.69
CA GLU A 105 -14.52 -6.00 -6.63
C GLU A 105 -15.89 -6.07 -5.96
N ASP A 106 -16.95 -6.14 -6.76
CA ASP A 106 -18.32 -6.27 -6.28
C ASP A 106 -18.55 -7.52 -5.42
N LEU A 107 -17.85 -8.62 -5.68
CA LEU A 107 -17.97 -9.87 -4.89
C LEU A 107 -17.24 -9.79 -3.54
N PHE A 108 -16.27 -8.89 -3.40
CA PHE A 108 -15.48 -8.75 -2.17
C PHE A 108 -15.92 -7.59 -1.29
N ILE A 109 -16.42 -6.51 -1.89
CA ILE A 109 -16.69 -5.24 -1.20
C ILE A 109 -18.15 -5.13 -0.75
N LYS A 110 -19.14 -5.66 -1.45
CA LYS A 110 -20.55 -5.34 -1.13
C LYS A 110 -21.14 -6.19 -0.01
N ASP A 111 -20.91 -7.49 0.00
CA ASP A 111 -21.70 -8.40 0.84
C ASP A 111 -21.29 -8.44 2.32
N SER A 112 -20.18 -7.81 2.72
CA SER A 112 -19.76 -7.79 4.13
C SER A 112 -19.24 -6.45 4.65
N LEU A 113 -19.19 -5.41 3.83
CA LEU A 113 -18.76 -4.09 4.31
C LEU A 113 -19.92 -3.30 4.89
N ILE A 114 -19.66 -2.68 6.03
CA ILE A 114 -20.60 -1.82 6.74
C ILE A 114 -20.05 -0.41 6.72
N GLU A 115 -20.83 0.52 6.17
CA GLU A 115 -20.49 1.94 6.19
C GLU A 115 -20.58 2.47 7.64
N ILE A 116 -19.52 3.12 8.10
CA ILE A 116 -19.43 3.65 9.45
C ILE A 116 -19.45 5.18 9.46
N LYS A 117 -20.02 5.75 10.53
CA LYS A 117 -19.90 7.17 10.86
C LYS A 117 -19.24 7.36 12.20
N HIS A 118 -18.58 8.50 12.34
CA HIS A 118 -18.05 8.92 13.62
C HIS A 118 -19.16 9.00 14.68
N PHE A 119 -18.93 8.37 15.83
CA PHE A 119 -19.83 8.47 16.96
C PHE A 119 -19.50 9.72 17.78
N ASN A 120 -20.47 10.60 18.00
CA ASN A 120 -20.28 11.81 18.80
C ASN A 120 -20.14 11.45 20.28
N LEU A 121 -18.89 11.25 20.70
CA LEU A 121 -18.53 11.02 22.08
C LEU A 121 -18.52 12.33 22.88
N ASN A 122 -18.80 12.25 24.18
CA ASN A 122 -18.58 13.39 25.06
C ASN A 122 -17.07 13.72 25.16
N LYS A 123 -16.73 14.99 25.39
CA LYS A 123 -15.33 15.48 25.40
C LYS A 123 -14.39 14.67 26.30
N LYS A 124 -14.89 14.22 27.47
CA LYS A 124 -14.09 13.45 28.44
C LYS A 124 -13.72 12.07 27.90
N THR A 125 -14.69 11.39 27.28
CA THR A 125 -14.49 10.07 26.66
C THR A 125 -13.58 10.18 25.44
N GLN A 126 -13.77 11.22 24.64
CA GLN A 126 -12.92 11.49 23.48
C GLN A 126 -11.47 11.74 23.89
N MET A 127 -11.21 12.53 24.94
CA MET A 127 -9.84 12.73 25.46
C MET A 127 -9.19 11.43 25.97
N LEU A 128 -9.96 10.56 26.63
CA LEU A 128 -9.44 9.28 27.15
C LEU A 128 -9.10 8.30 26.02
N LEU A 129 -9.91 8.26 24.96
CA LEU A 129 -9.69 7.42 23.78
C LEU A 129 -8.62 7.99 22.83
N ASN A 130 -8.44 9.31 22.76
CA ASN A 130 -7.38 9.91 21.94
C ASN A 130 -5.96 9.49 22.37
N ASN A 131 -5.80 9.02 23.62
CA ASN A 131 -4.54 8.48 24.13
C ASN A 131 -4.39 6.97 23.88
N THR A 132 -5.28 6.37 23.10
CA THR A 132 -5.25 4.96 22.72
C THR A 132 -5.36 4.81 21.20
N ASP A 133 -5.14 3.60 20.73
CA ASP A 133 -5.34 3.14 19.36
C ASP A 133 -6.77 2.62 19.11
N LEU A 134 -7.72 2.93 20.02
CA LEU A 134 -9.07 2.39 20.03
C LEU A 134 -10.10 3.46 19.66
N TYR A 135 -11.04 3.12 18.77
CA TYR A 135 -12.01 4.04 18.21
C TYR A 135 -13.43 3.47 18.30
N ILE A 136 -14.42 4.35 18.42
CA ILE A 136 -15.84 3.99 18.46
C ILE A 136 -16.56 4.67 17.30
N CYS A 137 -17.35 3.90 16.56
CA CYS A 137 -18.22 4.40 15.49
C CYS A 137 -19.63 3.83 15.62
N GLU A 138 -20.56 4.41 14.86
CA GLU A 138 -21.90 3.88 14.64
C GLU A 138 -22.04 3.39 13.20
N VAL A 139 -22.92 2.41 13.01
CA VAL A 139 -23.31 1.96 11.67
C VAL A 139 -24.31 2.92 11.03
N LEU A 140 -24.06 3.28 9.76
CA LEU A 140 -24.95 4.12 8.95
C LEU A 140 -26.04 3.33 8.22
N ASP A 141 -25.68 2.22 7.59
CA ASP A 141 -26.57 1.42 6.75
C ASP A 141 -26.30 -0.08 6.95
N ASN A 142 -27.32 -0.93 6.87
CA ASN A 142 -27.19 -2.34 7.21
C ASN A 142 -27.94 -3.29 6.26
N GLU A 143 -27.18 -3.88 5.35
CA GLU A 143 -27.54 -5.13 4.67
C GLU A 143 -26.96 -6.36 5.39
N CYS A 144 -26.03 -6.17 6.34
CA CYS A 144 -25.21 -7.23 6.95
C CYS A 144 -25.68 -7.71 8.34
N GLY A 145 -26.92 -7.45 8.75
CA GLY A 145 -27.49 -7.98 10.00
C GLY A 145 -27.03 -7.30 11.30
N ILE A 146 -26.31 -6.19 11.22
CA ILE A 146 -26.14 -5.27 12.34
C ILE A 146 -27.34 -4.30 12.32
N SER A 147 -27.74 -3.73 13.46
CA SER A 147 -28.78 -2.69 13.48
C SER A 147 -28.15 -1.31 13.30
N SER A 148 -28.85 -0.36 12.67
CA SER A 148 -28.43 1.04 12.70
C SER A 148 -28.29 1.53 14.15
N ASN A 149 -27.27 2.36 14.41
CA ASN A 149 -26.89 2.85 15.74
C ASN A 149 -26.29 1.82 16.72
N GLU A 150 -25.99 0.60 16.29
CA GLU A 150 -25.12 -0.28 17.10
C GLU A 150 -23.68 0.28 17.13
N LYS A 151 -23.04 0.22 18.30
CA LYS A 151 -21.70 0.75 18.53
C LYS A 151 -20.65 -0.28 18.12
N ILE A 152 -19.65 0.15 17.37
CA ILE A 152 -18.51 -0.69 16.98
C ILE A 152 -17.23 -0.12 17.60
N LEU A 153 -16.44 -1.00 18.22
CA LEU A 153 -15.09 -0.75 18.71
C LEU A 153 -14.07 -1.31 17.72
N TYR A 154 -13.23 -0.44 17.14
CA TYR A 154 -12.30 -0.78 16.06
C TYR A 154 -10.95 -0.06 16.21
N LYS A 155 -9.92 -0.56 15.52
CA LYS A 155 -8.63 0.14 15.35
C LYS A 155 -8.58 0.70 13.93
N ILE A 156 -7.84 1.80 13.71
CA ILE A 156 -7.69 2.41 12.37
C ILE A 156 -7.24 1.39 11.32
N ASP A 157 -6.36 0.46 11.69
CA ASP A 157 -5.86 -0.59 10.80
C ASP A 157 -6.95 -1.52 10.24
N ASN A 158 -8.15 -1.51 10.85
CA ASN A 158 -9.29 -2.29 10.38
C ASN A 158 -10.19 -1.53 9.39
N VAL A 159 -9.97 -0.22 9.21
CA VAL A 159 -10.81 0.64 8.35
C VAL A 159 -10.43 0.44 6.89
N ILE A 160 -11.44 0.24 6.07
CA ILE A 160 -11.32 0.18 4.62
C ILE A 160 -11.87 1.50 4.07
N ILE A 161 -11.06 2.24 3.32
CA ILE A 161 -11.49 3.47 2.65
C ILE A 161 -11.83 3.14 1.20
N TYR A 162 -13.08 3.35 0.83
CA TYR A 162 -13.58 3.13 -0.53
C TYR A 162 -14.52 4.27 -0.91
N GLU A 163 -14.40 4.81 -2.13
CA GLU A 163 -15.22 5.96 -2.60
C GLU A 163 -15.31 7.14 -1.61
N ASN A 164 -14.21 7.45 -0.91
CA ASN A 164 -14.12 8.47 0.16
C ASN A 164 -15.04 8.24 1.37
N LYS A 165 -15.46 7.00 1.58
CA LYS A 165 -16.23 6.54 2.74
C LYS A 165 -15.42 5.52 3.54
N GLU A 166 -15.72 5.41 4.82
CA GLU A 166 -15.10 4.46 5.73
C GLU A 166 -15.99 3.25 5.95
N TYR A 167 -15.40 2.07 5.86
CA TYR A 167 -16.06 0.80 6.00
C TYR A 167 -15.34 -0.11 7.00
N LEU A 168 -16.10 -1.01 7.61
CA LEU A 168 -15.58 -2.15 8.36
C LEU A 168 -16.13 -3.45 7.79
N ASP A 169 -15.32 -4.50 7.79
CA ASP A 169 -15.77 -5.84 7.38
C ASP A 169 -16.50 -6.53 8.55
N ALA A 170 -17.81 -6.76 8.37
CA ALA A 170 -18.70 -7.42 9.31
C ALA A 170 -18.20 -8.79 9.76
N LYS A 171 -17.52 -9.54 8.86
CA LYS A 171 -16.98 -10.88 9.16
C LYS A 171 -15.91 -10.83 10.25
N ASN A 172 -15.24 -9.69 10.39
CA ASN A 172 -14.22 -9.46 11.38
C ASN A 172 -14.76 -8.84 12.67
N LEU A 173 -16.08 -8.77 12.85
CA LEU A 173 -16.72 -8.23 14.04
C LEU A 173 -17.45 -9.31 14.82
N LYS A 174 -17.40 -9.24 16.14
CA LYS A 174 -18.23 -10.06 17.04
C LYS A 174 -18.84 -9.22 18.15
N LYS A 175 -20.06 -9.58 18.56
CA LYS A 175 -20.74 -8.94 19.69
C LYS A 175 -20.07 -9.33 21.01
N TYR A 176 -19.74 -8.34 21.82
CA TYR A 176 -19.26 -8.49 23.18
C TYR A 176 -19.99 -7.52 24.12
N PRO A 177 -20.43 -7.98 25.31
CA PRO A 177 -20.96 -7.10 26.33
C PRO A 177 -19.82 -6.35 27.03
N ILE A 178 -19.95 -5.03 27.13
CA ILE A 178 -19.00 -4.15 27.84
C ILE A 178 -19.80 -3.20 28.73
N GLY A 179 -19.75 -3.44 30.04
CA GLY A 179 -20.65 -2.78 30.98
C GLY A 179 -22.11 -3.16 30.73
N GLU A 180 -22.98 -2.16 30.59
CA GLU A 180 -24.42 -2.34 30.28
C GLU A 180 -24.71 -2.30 28.76
N ASP A 181 -23.72 -1.98 27.93
CA ASP A 181 -23.86 -1.84 26.49
C ASP A 181 -23.30 -3.05 25.73
N ILE A 182 -23.82 -3.30 24.53
CA ILE A 182 -23.30 -4.31 23.60
C ILE A 182 -22.49 -3.59 22.51
N PHE A 183 -21.25 -4.03 22.32
CA PHE A 183 -20.36 -3.52 21.27
C PHE A 183 -20.05 -4.63 20.27
N TRP A 184 -19.94 -4.26 19.00
CA TRP A 184 -19.20 -5.07 18.04
C TRP A 184 -17.72 -4.77 18.17
N VAL A 185 -16.91 -5.80 18.40
CA VAL A 185 -15.46 -5.66 18.55
C VAL A 185 -14.79 -6.39 17.40
N SER A 186 -13.77 -5.76 16.83
CA SER A 186 -12.94 -6.41 15.81
C SER A 186 -12.18 -7.61 16.38
N LEU A 187 -12.07 -8.69 15.59
CA LEU A 187 -11.33 -9.91 15.92
C LEU A 187 -9.83 -9.67 16.15
N ASN A 188 -9.29 -8.53 15.70
CA ASN A 188 -7.88 -8.19 15.84
C ASN A 188 -7.51 -7.64 17.23
N TYR A 189 -8.47 -7.60 18.16
CA TYR A 189 -8.25 -7.12 19.53
C TYR A 189 -7.60 -8.17 20.41
N THR A 190 -6.64 -7.74 21.22
CA THR A 190 -6.08 -8.55 22.30
C THR A 190 -6.92 -8.44 23.57
N LEU A 191 -6.76 -9.38 24.50
CA LEU A 191 -7.39 -9.30 25.82
C LEU A 191 -7.03 -7.99 26.54
N ALA A 192 -5.77 -7.56 26.42
CA ALA A 192 -5.29 -6.31 27.01
C ALA A 192 -6.02 -5.08 26.43
N ASP A 193 -6.31 -5.07 25.13
CA ASP A 193 -7.08 -3.99 24.50
C ASP A 193 -8.50 -3.90 25.09
N ILE A 194 -9.15 -5.05 25.30
CA ILE A 194 -10.50 -5.14 25.87
C ILE A 194 -10.49 -4.72 27.34
N GLU A 195 -9.52 -5.16 28.14
CA GLU A 195 -9.39 -4.75 29.56
C GLU A 195 -9.14 -3.25 29.69
N LYS A 196 -8.26 -2.71 28.84
CA LYS A 196 -7.98 -1.28 28.78
C LYS A 196 -9.26 -0.50 28.42
N PHE A 197 -9.99 -0.93 27.40
CA PHE A 197 -11.25 -0.29 27.03
C PHE A 197 -12.30 -0.39 28.15
N ASN A 198 -12.50 -1.56 28.75
CA ASN A 198 -13.41 -1.76 29.87
C ASN A 198 -13.09 -0.79 31.01
N SER A 199 -11.81 -0.68 31.41
CA SER A 199 -11.39 0.24 32.47
C SER A 199 -11.71 1.70 32.14
N LEU A 200 -11.52 2.12 30.88
CA LEU A 200 -11.87 3.47 30.43
C LEU A 200 -13.38 3.67 30.44
N TYR A 201 -14.14 2.71 29.92
CA TYR A 201 -15.60 2.76 29.80
C TYR A 201 -16.30 2.82 31.16
N PHE A 202 -15.88 1.98 32.11
CA PHE A 202 -16.37 2.02 33.48
C PHE A 202 -16.02 3.34 34.18
N ASN A 203 -14.80 3.87 34.01
CA ASN A 203 -14.43 5.18 34.57
C ASN A 203 -15.26 6.36 34.00
N ILE A 204 -15.77 6.20 32.78
CA ILE A 204 -16.66 7.17 32.12
C ILE A 204 -18.08 7.09 32.68
N TYR A 205 -18.61 5.89 32.91
CA TYR A 205 -19.99 5.68 33.37
C TYR A 205 -20.17 5.69 34.90
N SER A 206 -19.15 5.31 35.68
CA SER A 206 -19.17 5.39 37.15
C SER A 206 -19.03 6.83 37.69
N ASN A 207 -18.83 7.83 36.81
CA ASN A 207 -18.82 9.25 37.14
C ASN A 207 -20.10 9.98 36.70
N LYS A 208 -21.18 9.24 36.38
CA LYS A 208 -22.53 9.80 36.24
C LYS A 208 -23.23 9.88 37.59
#